data_AF-A0A089HKQ9-F1
#
_entry.id   AF-A0A089HKQ9-F1
#
_cell.length_a   1.000
_cell.length_b   1.000
_cell.length_c   1.000
_cell.angle_alpha   90.00
_cell.angle_beta   90.00
_cell.angle_gamma   90.00
#
_symmetry.space_group_name_H-M   'P 1'
#
loop_
_entity.id
_entity.type
_entity.pdbx_description
1 polymer ?
#
loop_
_entity_poly.entity_id
_entity_poly.type
_entity_poly.pdbx_seq_one_letter_code
_entity_poly.pdbx_strand_id
1 'polypeptide(L)'
;MKRLGTCLILWIVIFGLMLPTNVFAADKSMLDVATFTFSSKKLGVGETATLKVNIVAELTTLTYGQLVPKSSDESVLTVESDGYFNYVITGVKEGTADIIFSAPGWAEERYSITVKNPSQEEKDYLTYKDQMSALFEYDSIVHEAYNKNRMDISAASRKERFIVFNNVIVPTYTKLVIGAKKIKAPNAELQAAHNIFLKSVKLQLEAFMLMKQHLSRGTLTDAGFKVANKKMSEGVKYDTQFGEMLDLYKKKYEIED
;
A
#
# COMPACT_ATOMS: atom_id res chain seq x y z
N MET A 1 44.85 -42.32 65.38
CA MET A 1 44.28 -40.98 65.08
C MET A 1 45.36 -40.16 64.37
N LYS A 2 45.03 -39.67 63.15
CA LYS A 2 45.50 -38.44 62.48
C LYS A 2 47.02 -38.16 62.39
N ARG A 3 47.59 -37.65 61.30
CA ARG A 3 47.26 -37.36 59.89
C ARG A 3 48.61 -36.84 59.33
N LEU A 4 49.04 -37.31 58.15
CA LEU A 4 49.14 -36.51 56.91
C LEU A 4 49.85 -35.16 57.02
N GLY A 5 50.92 -35.01 56.23
CA GLY A 5 51.39 -33.69 55.80
C GLY A 5 52.80 -33.69 55.21
N THR A 6 52.96 -34.11 53.95
CA THR A 6 54.22 -33.93 53.22
C THR A 6 53.95 -33.41 51.81
N CYS A 7 54.75 -32.40 51.47
CA CYS A 7 55.19 -31.98 50.13
C CYS A 7 54.19 -31.33 49.18
N LEU A 8 54.28 -29.99 49.14
CA LEU A 8 54.31 -29.23 47.89
C LEU A 8 55.37 -29.80 46.94
N ILE A 9 55.02 -30.00 45.66
CA ILE A 9 55.66 -29.38 44.51
C ILE A 9 54.73 -29.52 43.29
N LEU A 10 54.50 -28.36 42.67
CA LEU A 10 53.90 -28.06 41.38
C LEU A 10 54.29 -29.04 40.26
N TRP A 11 53.33 -29.51 39.45
CA TRP A 11 53.51 -29.70 38.00
C TRP A 11 52.17 -29.48 37.28
N ILE A 12 52.25 -28.72 36.20
CA ILE A 12 51.20 -28.22 35.31
C ILE A 12 50.78 -29.34 34.34
N VAL A 13 49.50 -29.70 34.30
CA VAL A 13 48.88 -30.32 33.11
C VAL A 13 47.48 -29.73 32.92
N ILE A 14 47.43 -28.84 31.95
CA ILE A 14 46.34 -28.52 31.02
C ILE A 14 45.17 -29.51 31.10
N PHE A 15 44.08 -29.11 31.76
CA PHE A 15 42.74 -29.58 31.40
C PHE A 15 42.06 -28.42 30.70
N GLY A 16 42.07 -28.48 29.37
CA GLY A 16 41.31 -27.58 28.54
C GLY A 16 39.84 -27.64 28.92
N LEU A 17 39.30 -26.46 29.21
CA LEU A 17 37.98 -26.00 28.80
C LEU A 17 37.09 -27.13 28.24
N MET A 18 36.27 -27.70 29.11
CA MET A 18 34.97 -28.23 28.70
C MET A 18 34.08 -27.03 28.34
N LEU A 19 34.37 -26.41 27.20
CA LEU A 19 33.36 -25.66 26.48
C LEU A 19 32.62 -26.69 25.62
N PRO A 20 31.28 -26.72 25.63
CA PRO A 20 30.57 -27.46 24.60
C PRO A 20 31.05 -26.95 23.24
N THR A 21 31.76 -27.81 22.52
CA THR A 21 32.07 -27.63 21.11
C THR A 21 30.75 -27.66 20.37
N ASN A 22 30.41 -26.53 19.75
CA ASN A 22 29.60 -26.33 18.54
C ASN A 22 28.64 -25.13 18.70
N VAL A 23 29.21 -23.94 18.84
CA VAL A 23 28.59 -22.75 18.24
C VAL A 23 29.40 -22.45 16.98
N PHE A 24 29.25 -23.29 15.96
CA PHE A 24 29.50 -22.83 14.60
C PHE A 24 28.32 -21.93 14.28
N ALA A 25 28.52 -20.62 14.29
CA ALA A 25 27.65 -19.73 13.56
C ALA A 25 27.65 -20.22 12.11
N ALA A 26 26.49 -20.58 11.58
CA ALA A 26 26.37 -20.94 10.17
C ALA A 26 26.58 -19.66 9.34
N ASP A 27 27.73 -19.53 8.66
CA ASP A 27 28.07 -18.36 7.83
C ASP A 27 27.30 -18.29 6.50
N LYS A 28 26.55 -19.35 6.14
CA LYS A 28 25.82 -19.42 4.87
C LYS A 28 24.39 -18.90 5.03
N SER A 29 24.06 -17.80 4.34
CA SER A 29 22.68 -17.30 4.28
C SER A 29 21.86 -18.15 3.31
N MET A 30 20.62 -18.44 3.68
CA MET A 30 19.70 -19.13 2.74
C MET A 30 19.35 -18.24 1.55
N LEU A 31 19.44 -16.91 1.69
CA LEU A 31 19.13 -15.94 0.65
C LEU A 31 20.07 -16.01 -0.56
N ASP A 32 21.27 -16.57 -0.38
CA ASP A 32 22.23 -16.77 -1.47
C ASP A 32 21.76 -17.83 -2.48
N VAL A 33 20.86 -18.73 -2.05
CA VAL A 33 20.48 -19.93 -2.82
C VAL A 33 18.96 -20.14 -2.87
N ALA A 34 18.18 -19.34 -2.15
CA ALA A 34 16.73 -19.43 -2.09
C ALA A 34 16.07 -18.05 -2.08
N THR A 35 14.91 -17.97 -2.73
CA THR A 35 14.05 -16.77 -2.75
C THR A 35 12.75 -17.06 -2.00
N PHE A 36 12.37 -16.16 -1.10
CA PHE A 36 11.15 -16.25 -0.30
C PHE A 36 10.18 -15.15 -0.76
N THR A 37 9.03 -15.53 -1.31
CA THR A 37 8.03 -14.58 -1.83
C THR A 37 6.72 -14.72 -1.08
N PHE A 38 6.33 -13.66 -0.39
CA PHE A 38 5.08 -13.58 0.36
C PHE A 38 4.00 -12.90 -0.48
N SER A 39 2.78 -13.45 -0.51
CA SER A 39 1.63 -12.77 -1.10
C SER A 39 1.19 -11.55 -0.27
N SER A 40 1.36 -11.63 1.04
CA SER A 40 1.18 -10.53 1.98
C SER A 40 2.01 -10.76 3.25
N LYS A 41 2.47 -9.68 3.89
CA LYS A 41 3.07 -9.69 5.24
C LYS A 41 2.12 -9.15 6.32
N LYS A 42 0.88 -8.82 5.93
CA LYS A 42 -0.19 -8.37 6.81
C LYS A 42 -1.43 -9.23 6.58
N LEU A 43 -2.00 -9.70 7.68
CA LEU A 43 -3.14 -10.62 7.65
C LEU A 43 -4.19 -10.16 8.66
N GLY A 44 -5.46 -10.28 8.30
CA GLY A 44 -6.55 -10.32 9.28
C GLY A 44 -6.53 -11.63 10.07
N VAL A 45 -7.28 -11.66 11.18
CA VAL A 45 -7.53 -12.90 11.92
C VAL A 45 -8.39 -13.83 11.07
N GLY A 46 -7.93 -15.05 10.85
CA GLY A 46 -8.55 -16.04 9.99
C GLY A 46 -8.18 -15.91 8.50
N GLU A 47 -7.44 -14.87 8.11
CA GLU A 47 -6.95 -14.72 6.74
C GLU A 47 -5.69 -15.55 6.49
N THR A 48 -5.49 -15.93 5.23
CA THR A 48 -4.34 -16.72 4.79
C THR A 48 -3.48 -15.97 3.77
N ALA A 49 -2.17 -16.06 3.89
CA ALA A 49 -1.20 -15.68 2.86
C ALA A 49 -0.47 -16.91 2.32
N THR A 50 -0.03 -16.83 1.07
CA THR A 50 0.85 -17.83 0.47
C THR A 50 2.29 -17.34 0.52
N LEU A 51 3.19 -18.22 0.95
CA LEU A 51 4.63 -18.05 0.92
C LEU A 51 5.22 -19.07 -0.04
N LYS A 52 5.82 -18.58 -1.13
CA LYS A 52 6.51 -19.41 -2.11
C LYS A 52 7.99 -19.43 -1.80
N VAL A 53 8.59 -20.61 -1.83
CA VAL A 53 10.04 -20.77 -1.71
C VAL A 53 10.59 -21.32 -3.01
N ASN A 54 11.56 -20.63 -3.58
CA ASN A 54 12.27 -21.07 -4.77
C ASN A 54 13.73 -21.32 -4.42
N ILE A 55 14.19 -22.57 -4.48
CA ILE A 55 15.59 -22.93 -4.25
C ILE A 55 16.26 -23.13 -5.61
N VAL A 56 17.38 -22.45 -5.82
CA VAL A 56 18.18 -22.62 -7.04
C VAL A 56 19.00 -23.91 -6.93
N ALA A 57 18.41 -25.01 -7.38
CA ALA A 57 18.91 -26.38 -7.16
C ALA A 57 20.31 -26.66 -7.74
N GLU A 58 20.75 -25.93 -8.76
CA GLU A 58 22.07 -26.13 -9.38
C GLU A 58 23.24 -25.61 -8.52
N LEU A 59 22.96 -24.89 -7.42
CA LEU A 59 23.97 -24.14 -6.66
C LEU A 59 24.08 -24.54 -5.18
N THR A 60 23.33 -25.54 -4.69
CA THR A 60 23.22 -25.73 -3.24
C THR A 60 22.96 -27.17 -2.78
N THR A 61 23.37 -27.45 -1.54
CA THR A 61 23.00 -28.65 -0.78
C THR A 61 21.70 -28.45 0.02
N LEU A 62 21.12 -27.25 -0.01
CA LEU A 62 19.82 -26.95 0.61
C LEU A 62 18.71 -27.60 -0.20
N THR A 63 17.87 -28.39 0.47
CA THR A 63 16.72 -29.05 -0.14
C THR A 63 15.43 -28.59 0.53
N TYR A 64 14.32 -28.65 -0.19
CA TYR A 64 13.01 -28.29 0.34
C TYR A 64 12.63 -29.07 1.60
N GLY A 65 13.00 -30.36 1.69
CA GLY A 65 12.74 -31.19 2.87
C GLY A 65 13.52 -30.78 4.13
N GLN A 66 14.54 -29.93 3.99
CA GLN A 66 15.28 -29.37 5.13
C GLN A 66 14.67 -28.06 5.64
N LEU A 67 13.81 -27.41 4.84
CA LEU A 67 13.14 -26.20 5.24
C LEU A 67 11.88 -26.56 6.02
N VAL A 68 11.90 -26.29 7.32
CA VAL A 68 10.72 -26.41 8.18
C VAL A 68 10.45 -25.03 8.76
N PRO A 69 9.70 -24.16 8.06
CA PRO A 69 9.34 -22.88 8.62
C PRO A 69 8.51 -23.08 9.89
N LYS A 70 8.78 -22.25 10.88
CA LYS A 70 8.02 -22.22 12.14
C LYS A 70 7.63 -20.81 12.47
N SER A 71 6.46 -20.64 13.06
CA SER A 71 6.10 -19.38 13.68
C SER A 71 6.87 -19.21 14.98
N SER A 72 7.31 -17.99 15.29
CA SER A 72 7.82 -17.62 16.61
C SER A 72 6.73 -17.64 17.68
N ASP A 73 5.46 -17.48 17.28
CA ASP A 73 4.29 -17.52 18.16
C ASP A 73 3.07 -18.10 17.41
N GLU A 74 2.81 -19.38 17.63
CA GLU A 74 1.68 -20.11 17.02
C GLU A 74 0.32 -19.60 17.50
N SER A 75 0.25 -18.85 18.61
CA SER A 75 -0.99 -18.22 19.06
C SER A 75 -1.39 -17.01 18.21
N VAL A 76 -0.43 -16.40 17.52
CA VAL A 76 -0.61 -15.25 16.63
C VAL A 76 -0.71 -15.71 15.17
N LEU A 77 0.16 -16.63 14.76
CA LEU A 77 0.32 -17.00 13.35
C LEU A 77 0.70 -18.48 13.23
N THR A 78 0.06 -19.20 12.33
CA THR A 78 0.45 -20.57 11.97
C THR A 78 1.02 -20.64 10.56
N VAL A 79 1.88 -21.62 10.32
CA VAL A 79 2.44 -21.89 9.00
C VAL A 79 2.32 -23.38 8.71
N GLU A 80 1.69 -23.71 7.60
CA GLU A 80 1.45 -25.08 7.16
C GLU A 80 2.00 -25.27 5.75
N SER A 81 2.55 -26.45 5.46
CA SER A 81 2.95 -26.79 4.09
C SER A 81 1.72 -27.12 3.25
N ASP A 82 1.67 -26.62 2.02
CA ASP A 82 0.63 -27.01 1.06
C ASP A 82 0.87 -28.38 0.40
N GLY A 83 1.92 -29.10 0.84
CA GLY A 83 2.35 -30.38 0.28
C GLY A 83 3.36 -30.27 -0.86
N TYR A 84 3.72 -29.06 -1.29
CA TYR A 84 4.72 -28.79 -2.33
C TYR A 84 5.76 -27.75 -1.86
N PHE A 85 6.03 -26.73 -2.69
CA PHE A 85 7.03 -25.69 -2.45
C PHE A 85 6.44 -24.40 -1.86
N ASN A 86 5.16 -24.44 -1.44
CA ASN A 86 4.52 -23.29 -0.81
C ASN A 86 4.10 -23.61 0.61
N TYR A 87 3.95 -22.52 1.37
CA TYR A 87 3.45 -22.55 2.72
C TYR A 87 2.23 -21.63 2.79
N VAL A 88 1.21 -22.11 3.50
CA VAL A 88 0.03 -21.33 3.85
C VAL A 88 0.28 -20.76 5.23
N ILE A 89 0.25 -19.44 5.32
CA ILE A 89 0.38 -18.70 6.56
C ILE A 89 -1.02 -18.28 6.98
N THR A 90 -1.44 -18.59 8.20
CA THR A 90 -2.78 -18.23 8.69
C THR A 90 -2.67 -17.34 9.92
N GLY A 91 -3.35 -16.19 9.89
CA GLY A 91 -3.49 -15.33 11.06
C GLY A 91 -4.43 -15.95 12.08
N VAL A 92 -3.96 -16.20 13.31
CA VAL A 92 -4.75 -16.83 14.38
C VAL A 92 -5.28 -15.79 15.36
N LYS A 93 -4.46 -14.81 15.73
CA LYS A 93 -4.79 -13.75 16.68
C LYS A 93 -4.01 -12.49 16.34
N GLU A 94 -4.55 -11.34 16.70
CA GLU A 94 -3.84 -10.07 16.53
C GLU A 94 -2.50 -10.05 17.30
N GLY A 95 -1.46 -9.59 16.62
CA GLY A 95 -0.09 -9.59 17.10
C GLY A 95 0.92 -9.56 15.96
N THR A 96 2.20 -9.61 16.29
CA THR A 96 3.29 -9.77 15.32
C THR A 96 4.06 -11.03 15.68
N ALA A 97 4.28 -11.89 14.70
CA ALA A 97 5.09 -13.09 14.83
C ALA A 97 6.01 -13.23 13.63
N ASP A 98 7.19 -13.81 13.85
CA ASP A 98 8.15 -14.07 12.80
C ASP A 98 7.94 -15.48 12.25
N ILE A 99 8.01 -15.63 10.93
CA ILE A 99 8.26 -16.93 10.30
C ILE A 99 9.77 -17.13 10.28
N ILE A 100 10.21 -18.20 10.94
CA ILE A 100 11.61 -18.57 11.10
C ILE A 100 11.90 -19.75 10.19
N PHE A 101 12.82 -19.56 9.25
CA PHE A 101 13.39 -20.64 8.45
C PHE A 101 14.70 -21.09 9.05
N SER A 102 14.81 -22.39 9.34
CA SER A 102 16.02 -23.01 9.87
C SER A 102 16.34 -24.29 9.10
N ALA A 103 17.61 -24.48 8.78
CA ALA A 103 18.12 -25.69 8.15
C ALA A 103 19.56 -25.96 8.65
N PRO A 104 19.96 -27.22 8.87
CA PRO A 104 21.30 -27.54 9.34
C PRO A 104 22.41 -26.97 8.43
N GLY A 105 23.33 -26.22 9.03
CA GLY A 105 24.44 -25.59 8.29
C GLY A 105 24.11 -24.26 7.60
N TRP A 106 22.91 -23.71 7.84
CA TRP A 106 22.45 -22.43 7.31
C TRP A 106 22.05 -21.47 8.44
N ALA A 107 22.25 -20.18 8.21
CA ALA A 107 21.77 -19.13 9.11
C ALA A 107 20.23 -19.11 9.15
N GLU A 108 19.65 -18.76 10.30
CA GLU A 108 18.20 -18.58 10.40
C GLU A 108 17.75 -17.32 9.65
N GLU A 109 16.72 -17.45 8.83
CA GLU A 109 16.07 -16.32 8.18
C GLU A 109 14.74 -16.04 8.88
N ARG A 110 14.46 -14.76 9.17
CA ARG A 110 13.28 -14.32 9.92
C ARG A 110 12.47 -13.33 9.12
N TYR A 111 11.16 -13.57 9.04
CA TYR A 111 10.22 -12.69 8.34
C TYR A 111 9.09 -12.30 9.27
N SER A 112 9.05 -11.04 9.66
CA SER A 112 7.98 -10.53 10.52
C SER A 112 6.67 -10.41 9.75
N ILE A 113 5.61 -11.01 10.31
CA ILE A 113 4.24 -10.95 9.81
C ILE A 113 3.36 -10.34 10.90
N THR A 114 2.55 -9.36 10.51
CA THR A 114 1.61 -8.71 11.43
C THR A 114 0.20 -9.21 11.16
N VAL A 115 -0.43 -9.76 12.18
CA VAL A 115 -1.85 -10.11 12.16
C VAL A 115 -2.62 -8.98 12.85
N LYS A 116 -3.45 -8.26 12.11
CA LYS A 116 -4.26 -7.14 12.62
C LYS A 116 -5.50 -7.05 11.76
N ASN A 117 -6.68 -7.15 12.37
CA ASN A 117 -7.89 -6.85 11.62
C ASN A 117 -7.94 -5.35 11.30
N PRO A 118 -8.49 -4.97 10.14
CA PRO A 118 -8.68 -3.56 9.86
C PRO A 118 -9.58 -2.94 10.92
N SER A 119 -9.18 -1.77 11.41
CA SER A 119 -9.99 -0.99 12.36
C SER A 119 -11.33 -0.61 11.72
N GLN A 120 -12.29 -0.14 12.53
CA GLN A 120 -13.56 0.33 11.95
C GLN A 120 -13.30 1.52 11.01
N GLU A 121 -12.36 2.38 11.35
CA GLU A 121 -11.96 3.53 10.56
C GLU A 121 -11.27 3.15 9.26
N GLU A 122 -10.47 2.09 9.25
CA GLU A 122 -9.89 1.51 8.04
C GLU A 122 -10.98 0.95 7.12
N LYS A 123 -11.93 0.19 7.68
CA LYS A 123 -13.09 -0.34 6.92
C LYS A 123 -13.93 0.79 6.33
N ASP A 124 -14.17 1.85 7.10
CA ASP A 124 -14.90 3.03 6.66
C ASP A 124 -14.15 3.74 5.52
N TYR A 125 -12.83 3.91 5.64
CA TYR A 125 -12.00 4.51 4.61
C TYR A 125 -12.00 3.69 3.33
N LEU A 126 -11.82 2.37 3.40
CA LEU A 126 -11.87 1.48 2.24
C LEU A 126 -13.24 1.53 1.55
N THR A 127 -14.32 1.48 2.34
CA THR A 127 -15.70 1.62 1.82
C THR A 127 -15.91 2.97 1.11
N TYR A 128 -15.31 4.05 1.63
CA TYR A 128 -15.36 5.36 0.99
C TYR A 128 -14.50 5.42 -0.28
N LYS A 129 -13.27 4.89 -0.23
CA LYS A 129 -12.32 4.81 -1.36
C LYS A 129 -12.94 4.05 -2.53
N ASP A 130 -13.63 2.95 -2.28
CA ASP A 130 -14.30 2.15 -3.30
C ASP A 130 -15.47 2.90 -3.97
N GLN A 131 -16.25 3.66 -3.20
CA GLN A 131 -17.29 4.52 -3.78
C GLN A 131 -16.69 5.62 -4.66
N MET A 132 -15.55 6.19 -4.26
CA MET A 132 -14.85 7.25 -5.00
C MET A 132 -14.17 6.75 -6.27
N SER A 133 -13.58 5.54 -6.25
CA SER A 133 -12.82 4.99 -7.38
C SER A 133 -13.68 4.86 -8.65
N ALA A 134 -14.97 4.55 -8.48
CA ALA A 134 -15.95 4.50 -9.56
C ALA A 134 -16.15 5.86 -10.28
N LEU A 135 -15.68 6.97 -9.71
CA LEU A 135 -15.78 8.30 -10.32
C LEU A 135 -14.54 8.72 -11.11
N PHE A 136 -13.39 8.08 -10.88
CA PHE A 136 -12.11 8.50 -11.48
C PHE A 136 -12.07 8.35 -13.00
N GLU A 137 -12.85 7.42 -13.56
CA GLU A 137 -12.98 7.28 -15.00
C GLU A 137 -13.51 8.58 -15.66
N TYR A 138 -14.47 9.25 -15.03
CA TYR A 138 -15.01 10.51 -15.56
C TYR A 138 -13.97 11.63 -15.55
N ASP A 139 -13.18 11.73 -14.49
CA ASP A 139 -12.12 12.74 -14.39
C ASP A 139 -11.01 12.49 -15.43
N SER A 140 -10.59 11.22 -15.59
CA SER A 140 -9.61 10.80 -16.58
C SER A 140 -10.03 11.16 -18.00
N ILE A 141 -11.27 10.84 -18.39
CA ILE A 141 -11.82 11.18 -19.72
C ILE A 141 -11.79 12.70 -19.94
N VAL A 142 -12.17 13.48 -18.92
CA VAL A 142 -12.19 14.95 -19.01
C VAL A 142 -10.78 15.50 -19.12
N HIS A 143 -9.82 14.99 -18.35
CA HIS A 143 -8.43 15.40 -18.37
C HIS A 143 -7.78 15.12 -19.73
N GLU A 144 -7.98 13.92 -20.27
CA GLU A 144 -7.50 13.55 -21.60
C GLU A 144 -8.11 14.45 -22.68
N ALA A 145 -9.43 14.62 -22.66
CA ALA A 145 -10.13 15.48 -23.62
C ALA A 145 -9.66 16.94 -23.53
N TYR A 146 -9.44 17.46 -22.33
CA TYR A 146 -8.93 18.82 -22.13
C TYR A 146 -7.51 18.98 -22.68
N ASN A 147 -6.60 18.06 -22.33
CA ASN A 147 -5.18 18.14 -22.72
C ASN A 147 -4.98 17.96 -24.22
N LYS A 148 -5.65 16.97 -24.84
CA LYS A 148 -5.59 16.74 -26.29
C LYS A 148 -6.06 17.96 -27.09
N ASN A 149 -6.93 18.77 -26.49
CA ASN A 149 -7.50 19.95 -27.12
C ASN A 149 -6.92 21.26 -26.57
N ARG A 150 -5.73 21.26 -25.96
CA ARG A 150 -4.95 22.48 -25.70
C ARG A 150 -4.33 22.99 -27.00
N MET A 151 -5.15 23.57 -27.88
CA MET A 151 -4.70 24.17 -29.15
C MET A 151 -4.55 25.68 -29.07
N ASP A 152 -3.75 26.24 -29.99
CA ASP A 152 -3.63 27.68 -30.24
C ASP A 152 -4.98 28.34 -30.50
N ILE A 153 -5.10 29.64 -30.22
CA ILE A 153 -6.35 30.41 -30.24
C ILE A 153 -6.70 30.87 -31.67
N SER A 154 -6.83 29.93 -32.61
CA SER A 154 -7.37 30.20 -33.95
C SER A 154 -8.90 30.07 -33.97
N ALA A 155 -9.56 30.64 -34.99
CA ALA A 155 -11.00 30.52 -35.13
C ALA A 155 -11.48 29.07 -35.41
N ALA A 156 -10.67 28.26 -36.08
CA ALA A 156 -10.96 26.85 -36.37
C ALA A 156 -10.85 26.00 -35.09
N SER A 157 -9.73 26.10 -34.38
CA SER A 157 -9.51 25.41 -33.11
C SER A 157 -10.50 25.84 -32.02
N ARG A 158 -11.01 27.09 -32.02
CA ARG A 158 -12.11 27.49 -31.14
C ARG A 158 -13.35 26.61 -31.31
N LYS A 159 -13.82 26.42 -32.55
CA LYS A 159 -15.04 25.66 -32.83
C LYS A 159 -14.88 24.20 -32.42
N GLU A 160 -13.72 23.61 -32.70
CA GLU A 160 -13.38 22.24 -32.30
C GLU A 160 -13.37 22.10 -30.78
N ARG A 161 -12.71 23.03 -30.07
CA ARG A 161 -12.74 23.06 -28.59
C ARG A 161 -14.15 23.22 -28.06
N PHE A 162 -14.98 24.08 -28.65
CA PHE A 162 -16.38 24.21 -28.25
C PHE A 162 -17.12 22.88 -28.35
N ILE A 163 -16.95 22.15 -29.46
CA ILE A 163 -17.58 20.83 -29.67
C ILE A 163 -17.14 19.85 -28.58
N VAL A 164 -15.84 19.78 -28.28
CA VAL A 164 -15.31 18.91 -27.22
C VAL A 164 -15.85 19.29 -25.85
N PHE A 165 -15.89 20.58 -25.52
CA PHE A 165 -16.47 21.06 -24.27
C PHE A 165 -17.95 20.74 -24.15
N ASN A 166 -18.71 20.91 -25.23
CA ASN A 166 -20.14 20.72 -25.24
C ASN A 166 -20.55 19.25 -25.19
N ASN A 167 -19.82 18.39 -25.90
CA ASN A 167 -20.24 17.00 -26.11
C ASN A 167 -19.51 16.00 -25.20
N VAL A 168 -18.32 16.35 -24.70
CA VAL A 168 -17.49 15.45 -23.90
C VAL A 168 -17.26 16.02 -22.50
N ILE A 169 -16.54 17.14 -22.37
CA ILE A 169 -16.06 17.60 -21.06
C ILE A 169 -17.22 17.94 -20.12
N VAL A 170 -18.13 18.83 -20.51
CA VAL A 170 -19.22 19.26 -19.61
C VAL A 170 -20.17 18.11 -19.28
N PRO A 171 -20.66 17.29 -20.23
CA PRO A 171 -21.52 16.15 -19.91
C PRO A 171 -20.84 15.12 -18.98
N THR A 172 -19.59 14.74 -19.27
CA THR A 172 -18.84 13.76 -18.48
C THR A 172 -18.56 14.29 -17.07
N TYR A 173 -18.10 15.54 -16.95
CA TYR A 173 -17.85 16.13 -15.64
C TYR A 173 -19.14 16.38 -14.84
N THR A 174 -20.27 16.60 -15.52
CA THR A 174 -21.58 16.63 -14.86
C THR A 174 -21.94 15.27 -14.25
N LYS A 175 -21.65 14.16 -14.95
CA LYS A 175 -21.84 12.80 -14.39
C LYS A 175 -20.97 12.59 -13.15
N LEU A 176 -19.72 13.08 -13.16
CA LEU A 176 -18.85 13.07 -11.98
C LEU A 176 -19.50 13.80 -10.80
N VAL A 177 -19.96 15.03 -10.99
CA VAL A 177 -20.62 15.81 -9.92
C VAL A 177 -21.88 15.11 -9.40
N ILE A 178 -22.68 14.52 -10.28
CA ILE A 178 -23.88 13.76 -9.90
C ILE A 178 -23.50 12.50 -9.12
N GLY A 179 -22.49 11.76 -9.57
CA GLY A 179 -21.97 10.56 -8.91
C GLY A 179 -21.43 10.88 -7.52
N ALA A 180 -20.59 11.92 -7.42
CA ALA A 180 -20.05 12.42 -6.16
C ALA A 180 -21.16 12.73 -5.16
N LYS A 181 -22.23 13.41 -5.57
CA LYS A 181 -23.38 13.73 -4.67
C LYS A 181 -24.09 12.50 -4.11
N LYS A 182 -23.96 11.32 -4.72
CA LYS A 182 -24.61 10.10 -4.26
C LYS A 182 -23.77 9.33 -3.24
N ILE A 183 -22.48 9.65 -3.13
CA ILE A 183 -21.59 9.01 -2.16
C ILE A 183 -22.03 9.37 -0.75
N LYS A 184 -22.06 8.36 0.12
CA LYS A 184 -22.32 8.53 1.54
C LYS A 184 -21.07 8.10 2.28
N ALA A 185 -20.43 9.05 2.94
CA ALA A 185 -19.28 8.73 3.76
C ALA A 185 -19.73 7.97 5.02
N PRO A 186 -19.03 6.90 5.41
CA PRO A 186 -19.45 6.07 6.56
C PRO A 186 -19.38 6.78 7.92
N ASN A 187 -18.55 7.82 8.05
CA ASN A 187 -18.40 8.59 9.28
C ASN A 187 -18.27 10.11 9.02
N ALA A 188 -18.34 10.89 10.10
CA ALA A 188 -18.38 12.35 10.04
C ALA A 188 -17.08 12.99 9.51
N GLU A 189 -15.91 12.41 9.81
CA GLU A 189 -14.61 12.93 9.35
C GLU A 189 -14.47 12.76 7.83
N LEU A 190 -14.77 11.57 7.31
CA LEU A 190 -14.82 11.30 5.88
C LEU A 190 -15.91 12.12 5.19
N GLN A 191 -17.06 12.34 5.84
CA GLN A 191 -18.12 13.20 5.29
C GLN A 191 -17.66 14.65 5.18
N ALA A 192 -16.87 15.15 6.13
CA ALA A 192 -16.30 16.48 6.07
C ALA A 192 -15.33 16.61 4.88
N ALA A 193 -14.44 15.63 4.70
CA ALA A 193 -13.54 15.58 3.53
C ALA A 193 -14.35 15.51 2.21
N HIS A 194 -15.35 14.64 2.13
CA HIS A 194 -16.21 14.50 0.96
C HIS A 194 -16.97 15.80 0.62
N ASN A 195 -17.42 16.55 1.63
CA ASN A 195 -18.05 17.86 1.41
C ASN A 195 -17.09 18.88 0.79
N ILE A 196 -15.79 18.80 1.10
CA ILE A 196 -14.75 19.62 0.44
C ILE A 196 -14.56 19.18 -1.01
N PHE A 197 -14.48 17.87 -1.28
CA PHE A 197 -14.45 17.34 -2.65
C PHE A 197 -15.65 17.82 -3.48
N LEU A 198 -16.87 17.77 -2.91
CA LEU A 198 -18.08 18.28 -3.56
C LEU A 198 -18.00 19.78 -3.91
N LYS A 199 -17.29 20.60 -3.11
CA LYS A 199 -17.05 22.01 -3.45
C LYS A 199 -16.08 22.13 -4.61
N SER A 200 -14.98 21.35 -4.60
CA SER A 200 -14.00 21.28 -5.68
C SER A 200 -14.68 21.00 -7.03
N VAL A 201 -15.37 19.86 -7.14
CA VAL A 201 -15.96 19.41 -8.41
C VAL A 201 -17.10 20.32 -8.88
N LYS A 202 -17.81 21.01 -7.99
CA LYS A 202 -18.79 22.02 -8.41
C LYS A 202 -18.12 23.23 -9.06
N LEU A 203 -17.06 23.76 -8.46
CA LEU A 203 -16.33 24.91 -8.99
C LEU A 203 -15.62 24.58 -10.31
N GLN A 204 -15.06 23.38 -10.43
CA GLN A 204 -14.44 22.92 -11.67
C GLN A 204 -15.49 22.75 -12.79
N LEU A 205 -16.69 22.24 -12.48
CA LEU A 205 -17.80 22.19 -13.44
C LEU A 205 -18.23 23.59 -13.90
N GLU A 206 -18.38 24.53 -12.97
CA GLU A 206 -18.68 25.95 -13.28
C GLU A 206 -17.62 26.54 -14.20
N ALA A 207 -16.33 26.26 -13.95
CA ALA A 207 -15.24 26.69 -14.81
C ALA A 207 -15.37 26.12 -16.22
N PHE A 208 -15.64 24.82 -16.38
CA PHE A 208 -15.85 24.21 -17.69
C PHE A 208 -17.05 24.78 -18.43
N MET A 209 -18.15 25.07 -17.72
CA MET A 209 -19.33 25.72 -18.30
C MET A 209 -19.01 27.13 -18.81
N LEU A 210 -18.23 27.93 -18.05
CA LEU A 210 -17.78 29.26 -18.46
C LEU A 210 -16.85 29.19 -19.67
N MET A 211 -15.90 28.24 -19.70
CA MET A 211 -15.04 28.02 -20.86
C MET A 211 -15.87 27.66 -22.10
N LYS A 212 -16.83 26.74 -21.97
CA LYS A 212 -17.76 26.39 -23.06
C LYS A 212 -18.52 27.62 -23.56
N GLN A 213 -19.08 28.41 -22.65
CA GLN A 213 -19.83 29.61 -22.98
C GLN A 213 -18.96 30.59 -23.77
N HIS A 214 -17.71 30.78 -23.38
CA HIS A 214 -16.79 31.67 -24.10
C HIS A 214 -16.35 31.12 -25.45
N LEU A 215 -16.08 29.83 -25.54
CA LEU A 215 -15.77 29.15 -26.80
C LEU A 215 -16.92 29.26 -27.81
N SER A 216 -18.18 29.43 -27.38
CA SER A 216 -19.31 29.62 -28.28
C SER A 216 -19.31 30.97 -29.02
N ARG A 217 -18.58 31.98 -28.50
CA ARG A 217 -18.59 33.35 -29.03
C ARG A 217 -17.77 33.47 -30.32
N GLY A 218 -18.13 34.43 -31.17
CA GLY A 218 -17.42 34.70 -32.43
C GLY A 218 -15.98 35.18 -32.24
N THR A 219 -15.71 35.91 -31.15
CA THR A 219 -14.39 36.43 -30.78
C THR A 219 -14.03 36.00 -29.37
N LEU A 220 -12.81 35.51 -29.18
CA LEU A 220 -12.29 35.12 -27.87
C LEU A 220 -11.65 36.33 -27.19
N THR A 221 -11.90 36.48 -25.89
CA THR A 221 -11.25 37.49 -25.05
C THR A 221 -10.62 36.84 -23.83
N ASP A 222 -9.42 37.29 -23.47
CA ASP A 222 -8.69 36.78 -22.30
C ASP A 222 -9.47 36.95 -21.01
N ALA A 223 -10.27 38.02 -20.89
CA ALA A 223 -11.09 38.29 -19.71
C ALA A 223 -12.03 37.11 -19.38
N GLY A 224 -12.53 36.42 -20.39
CA GLY A 224 -13.38 35.25 -20.23
C GLY A 224 -12.71 34.04 -19.64
N PHE A 225 -11.59 33.65 -20.24
CA PHE A 225 -10.77 32.55 -19.76
C PHE A 225 -10.20 32.86 -18.38
N LYS A 226 -9.89 34.14 -18.07
CA LYS A 226 -9.47 34.56 -16.72
C LYS A 226 -10.52 34.23 -15.65
N VAL A 227 -11.80 34.48 -15.90
CA VAL A 227 -12.88 34.16 -14.94
C VAL A 227 -13.01 32.65 -14.76
N ALA A 228 -13.02 31.88 -15.85
CA ALA A 228 -13.10 30.43 -15.78
C ALA A 228 -11.87 29.82 -15.08
N ASN A 229 -10.66 30.29 -15.39
CA ASN A 229 -9.42 29.85 -14.77
C ASN A 229 -9.37 30.19 -13.28
N LYS A 230 -9.94 31.32 -12.87
CA LYS A 230 -10.09 31.64 -11.44
C LYS A 230 -10.95 30.60 -10.73
N LYS A 231 -12.10 30.22 -11.31
CA LYS A 231 -12.96 29.16 -10.76
C LYS A 231 -12.29 27.80 -10.73
N MET A 232 -11.56 27.45 -11.80
CA MET A 232 -10.77 26.22 -11.84
C MET A 232 -9.72 26.21 -10.72
N SER A 233 -8.99 27.31 -10.53
CA SER A 233 -7.99 27.44 -9.47
C SER A 233 -8.60 27.37 -8.06
N GLU A 234 -9.76 27.98 -7.85
CA GLU A 234 -10.52 27.82 -6.59
C GLU A 234 -10.93 26.37 -6.35
N GLY A 235 -11.40 25.67 -7.39
CA GLY A 235 -11.72 24.24 -7.32
C GLY A 235 -10.50 23.39 -6.94
N VAL A 236 -9.37 23.58 -7.63
CA VAL A 236 -8.11 22.87 -7.34
C VAL A 236 -7.65 23.07 -5.89
N LYS A 237 -7.81 24.26 -5.30
CA LYS A 237 -7.49 24.48 -3.88
C LYS A 237 -8.29 23.57 -2.96
N TYR A 238 -9.59 23.39 -3.22
CA TYR A 238 -10.42 22.47 -2.44
C TYR A 238 -10.06 21.01 -2.70
N ASP A 239 -9.63 20.68 -3.92
CA ASP A 239 -9.13 19.34 -4.23
C ASP A 239 -7.89 18.99 -3.41
N THR A 240 -6.93 19.92 -3.31
CA THR A 240 -5.75 19.79 -2.45
C THR A 240 -6.15 19.61 -0.98
N GLN A 241 -7.06 20.45 -0.46
CA GLN A 241 -7.56 20.32 0.91
C GLN A 241 -8.25 18.97 1.16
N PHE A 242 -9.00 18.47 0.18
CA PHE A 242 -9.61 17.14 0.28
C PHE A 242 -8.54 16.04 0.41
N GLY A 243 -7.49 16.07 -0.41
CA GLY A 243 -6.36 15.14 -0.30
C GLY A 243 -5.67 15.22 1.07
N GLU A 244 -5.36 16.43 1.54
CA GLU A 244 -4.77 16.67 2.86
C GLU A 244 -5.64 16.10 4.00
N MET A 245 -6.97 16.27 3.92
CA MET A 245 -7.89 15.70 4.91
C MET A 245 -7.89 14.17 4.91
N LEU A 246 -7.81 13.52 3.74
CA LEU A 246 -7.69 12.07 3.65
C LEU A 246 -6.35 11.57 4.20
N ASP A 247 -5.25 12.28 3.91
CA ASP A 247 -3.93 11.92 4.45
C ASP A 247 -3.88 12.07 5.97
N LEU A 248 -4.49 13.12 6.52
CA LEU A 248 -4.64 13.29 7.96
C LEU A 248 -5.49 12.19 8.59
N TYR A 249 -6.59 11.79 7.94
CA TYR A 249 -7.44 10.68 8.40
C TYR A 249 -6.64 9.37 8.43
N LYS A 250 -5.97 9.02 7.31
CA LYS A 250 -5.12 7.83 7.24
C LYS A 250 -4.04 7.83 8.30
N LYS A 251 -3.33 8.94 8.46
CA LYS A 251 -2.27 9.08 9.47
C LYS A 251 -2.78 8.94 10.90
N LYS A 252 -3.93 9.52 11.22
CA LYS A 252 -4.55 9.45 12.55
C LYS A 252 -4.92 8.03 12.95
N TYR A 253 -5.35 7.22 11.98
CA TYR A 253 -5.83 5.85 12.21
C TYR A 253 -4.85 4.76 11.75
N GLU A 254 -3.61 5.15 11.43
CA GLU A 254 -2.54 4.23 10.97
C GLU A 254 -2.94 3.38 9.76
N ILE A 255 -3.74 3.95 8.85
CA ILE A 255 -4.18 3.29 7.61
C ILE A 255 -3.07 3.46 6.57
N GLU A 256 -2.60 2.34 6.02
CA GLU A 256 -1.63 2.31 4.93
C GLU A 256 -2.33 2.25 3.56
N ASP A 257 -1.61 2.65 2.50
CA ASP A 257 -2.15 2.77 1.13
C ASP A 257 -2.29 1.45 0.36
#